data_AF-T2IY55-F1
#
_entry.id   AF-T2IY55-F1
#
_cell.length_a   1.000
_cell.length_b   1.000
_cell.length_c   1.000
_cell.angle_alpha   90.00
_cell.angle_beta   90.00
_cell.angle_gamma   90.00
#
_symmetry.space_group_name_H-M   'P 1'
#
loop_
_entity.id
_entity.type
_entity.pdbx_description
1 polymer ?
#
loop_
_entity_poly.entity_id
_entity_poly.type
_entity_poly.pdbx_seq_one_letter_code
_entity_poly.pdbx_strand_id
1 'polypeptide(L)'
;MKKEPSLNIHTRDKFRQLIVQKTGLEIREQNLGSFDNIIINRTRKLRFDEPENYFIFLSLHCHDSQKEWEELVLELTNNESYFFRDQGQFKLLEEHILPELIKRKK
;
A
#
# COMPACT_ATOMS: atom_id res chain seq x y z
N MET A 1 15.98 24.39 7.18
CA MET A 1 15.43 23.28 6.39
C MET A 1 15.73 21.99 7.15
N LYS A 2 14.74 21.33 7.75
CA LYS A 2 14.96 20.06 8.44
C LYS A 2 15.24 19.01 7.36
N LYS A 3 16.39 18.32 7.41
CA LYS A 3 16.64 17.16 6.56
C LYS A 3 15.54 16.16 6.85
N GLU A 4 14.73 15.82 5.85
CA GLU A 4 13.80 14.70 5.96
C GLU A 4 14.62 13.45 6.26
N PRO A 5 14.21 12.63 7.24
CA PRO A 5 14.92 11.40 7.53
C PRO A 5 14.81 10.51 6.28
N SER A 6 15.95 10.16 5.69
CA SER A 6 16.01 9.31 4.51
C SER A 6 16.56 7.94 4.89
N LEU A 7 15.99 6.89 4.29
CA LEU A 7 16.52 5.54 4.45
C LEU A 7 17.85 5.40 3.70
N ASN A 8 18.71 4.52 4.21
CA ASN A 8 19.83 4.01 3.43
C ASN A 8 19.30 3.37 2.14
N ILE A 9 19.98 3.61 1.01
CA ILE A 9 19.58 3.11 -0.32
C ILE A 9 19.40 1.59 -0.31
N HIS A 10 20.35 0.84 0.27
CA HIS A 10 20.27 -0.63 0.33
C HIS A 10 19.06 -1.12 1.11
N THR A 11 18.80 -0.48 2.26
CA THR A 11 17.66 -0.80 3.11
C THR A 11 16.35 -0.47 2.41
N ARG A 12 16.27 0.68 1.71
CA ARG A 12 15.12 1.08 0.90
C ARG A 12 14.80 0.04 -0.16
N ASP A 13 15.82 -0.43 -0.90
CA ASP A 13 15.62 -1.42 -1.97
C ASP A 13 15.13 -2.76 -1.44
N LYS A 14 15.65 -3.20 -0.28
CA LYS A 14 15.12 -4.40 0.40
C LYS A 14 13.65 -4.26 0.76
N PHE A 15 13.24 -3.12 1.33
CA PHE A 15 11.83 -2.89 1.62
C PHE A 15 10.96 -2.88 0.36
N ARG A 16 11.41 -2.22 -0.72
CA ARG A 16 10.70 -2.23 -2.01
C ARG A 16 10.48 -3.65 -2.52
N GLN A 17 11.54 -4.47 -2.51
CA GLN A 17 11.45 -5.87 -2.94
C GLN A 17 10.48 -6.67 -2.08
N LEU A 18 10.57 -6.53 -0.76
CA LEU A 18 9.69 -7.23 0.18
C LEU A 18 8.22 -6.84 -0.03
N ILE A 19 7.94 -5.55 -0.21
CA ILE A 19 6.58 -5.04 -0.43
C ILE A 19 6.03 -5.54 -1.76
N VAL A 20 6.81 -5.49 -2.84
CA VAL A 20 6.40 -6.02 -4.14
C VAL A 20 6.09 -7.52 -4.03
N GLN A 21 6.96 -8.29 -3.40
CA GLN A 21 6.74 -9.73 -3.21
C GLN A 21 5.50 -10.05 -2.39
N LYS A 22 5.20 -9.23 -1.37
CA LYS A 22 4.08 -9.49 -0.45
C LYS A 22 2.73 -8.99 -0.97
N THR A 23 2.72 -7.86 -1.68
CA THR A 23 1.49 -7.10 -2.00
C THR A 23 1.30 -6.85 -3.50
N GLY A 24 2.34 -7.00 -4.32
CA GLY A 24 2.35 -6.58 -5.72
C GLY A 24 2.45 -5.07 -5.94
N LEU A 25 2.56 -4.26 -4.87
CA LEU A 25 2.66 -2.81 -4.97
C LEU A 25 4.08 -2.38 -5.35
N GLU A 26 4.22 -1.79 -6.54
CA GLU A 26 5.48 -1.21 -6.99
C GLU A 26 5.62 0.25 -6.56
N ILE A 27 6.64 0.55 -5.76
CA ILE A 27 6.96 1.91 -5.34
C ILE A 27 7.74 2.62 -6.43
N ARG A 28 7.14 3.65 -7.02
CA ARG A 28 7.73 4.48 -8.08
C ARG A 28 8.77 5.45 -7.52
N GLU A 29 9.74 5.83 -8.36
CA GLU A 29 10.83 6.74 -7.99
C GLU A 29 10.34 8.09 -7.45
N GLN A 30 9.28 8.67 -8.02
CA GLN A 30 8.71 9.93 -7.51
C GLN A 30 8.10 9.83 -6.11
N ASN A 31 7.78 8.62 -5.66
CA ASN A 31 7.12 8.37 -4.37
C ASN A 31 8.12 7.96 -3.28
N LEU A 32 9.43 7.88 -3.56
CA LEU A 32 10.43 7.39 -2.60
C LEU A 32 10.52 8.26 -1.34
N GLY A 33 10.32 9.57 -1.45
CA GLY A 33 10.30 10.45 -0.27
C GLY A 33 9.15 10.14 0.69
N SER A 34 7.94 9.98 0.15
CA SER A 34 6.76 9.57 0.94
C SER A 34 6.95 8.17 1.53
N PHE A 35 7.47 7.26 0.71
CA PHE A 35 7.78 5.90 1.11
C PHE A 35 8.75 5.82 2.30
N ASP A 36 9.88 6.53 2.23
CA ASP A 36 10.86 6.59 3.31
C ASP A 36 10.21 7.09 4.61
N ASN A 37 9.42 8.15 4.52
CA ASN A 37 8.69 8.71 5.65
C ASN A 37 7.72 7.69 6.28
N ILE A 38 6.99 6.92 5.47
CA ILE A 38 6.09 5.86 5.94
C ILE A 38 6.89 4.82 6.74
N ILE A 39 7.96 4.26 6.15
CA ILE A 39 8.75 3.21 6.80
C ILE A 39 9.38 3.72 8.11
N ILE A 40 9.96 4.91 8.10
CA ILE A 40 10.55 5.52 9.29
C ILE A 40 9.50 5.78 10.37
N ASN A 41 8.31 6.25 10.00
CA ASN A 41 7.23 6.49 10.95
C ASN A 41 6.71 5.17 11.55
N ARG A 42 6.52 4.12 10.75
CA ARG A 42 6.12 2.79 11.26
C ARG A 42 7.19 2.20 12.18
N THR A 43 8.47 2.30 11.79
CA THR A 43 9.63 1.87 12.61
C THR A 43 9.60 2.54 13.99
N ARG A 44 9.40 3.86 14.05
CA ARG A 44 9.30 4.62 15.30
C ARG A 44 8.04 4.28 16.10
N LYS A 45 6.89 4.09 15.44
CA LYS A 45 5.61 3.75 16.08
C LYS A 45 5.70 2.43 16.84
N LEU A 46 6.41 1.45 16.28
CA LEU A 46 6.68 0.15 16.92
C LEU A 46 7.92 0.13 17.82
N ARG A 47 8.61 1.27 17.96
CA ARG A 47 9.80 1.44 18.82
C ARG A 47 10.99 0.56 18.43
N PHE A 48 11.16 0.29 17.13
CA PHE A 48 12.41 -0.28 16.64
C PHE A 48 13.48 0.81 16.59
N ASP A 49 14.69 0.47 17.02
CA ASP A 49 15.83 1.39 17.03
C ASP A 49 16.30 1.74 15.61
N GLU A 50 16.20 0.77 14.70
CA GLU A 50 16.68 0.86 13.32
C GLU A 50 15.66 0.28 12.32
N PRO A 51 15.52 0.86 11.11
CA PRO A 51 14.66 0.32 10.05
C PRO A 51 14.99 -1.14 9.68
N GLU A 52 16.24 -1.57 9.82
CA GLU A 52 16.69 -2.93 9.56
C GLU A 52 16.03 -3.94 10.50
N ASN A 53 15.85 -3.59 11.78
CA ASN A 53 15.13 -4.43 12.74
C ASN A 53 13.65 -4.53 12.40
N TYR A 54 13.06 -3.43 11.94
CA TYR A 54 11.70 -3.41 11.43
C TYR A 54 11.54 -4.29 10.17
N PHE A 55 12.50 -4.26 9.25
CA PHE A 55 12.54 -5.14 8.08
C PHE A 55 12.55 -6.63 8.46
N ILE A 56 13.41 -7.00 9.42
CA ILE A 56 13.49 -8.37 9.94
C ILE A 56 12.15 -8.76 10.54
N PHE A 57 11.55 -7.91 11.38
CA PHE A 57 10.23 -8.15 11.99
C PHE A 57 9.14 -8.43 10.94
N LEU A 58 9.04 -7.62 9.88
CA LEU A 58 8.08 -7.85 8.78
C LEU A 58 8.29 -9.19 8.07
N SER A 59 9.51 -9.73 8.11
CA SER A 59 9.91 -10.98 7.46
C SER A 59 9.67 -12.23 8.34
N LEU A 60 9.36 -12.08 9.63
CA LEU A 60 9.19 -13.22 10.57
C LEU A 60 7.90 -14.02 10.36
N HIS A 61 6.94 -13.51 9.58
CA HIS A 61 5.65 -14.15 9.29
C HIS A 61 4.83 -14.57 10.53
N CYS A 62 5.14 -14.02 11.70
CA CYS A 62 4.37 -14.22 12.93
C CYS A 62 3.08 -13.40 12.90
N HIS A 63 2.14 -13.73 13.80
CA HIS A 63 0.85 -13.04 13.91
C HIS A 63 0.99 -11.50 14.02
N ASP A 64 1.95 -11.01 14.81
CA ASP A 64 2.12 -9.57 14.99
C ASP A 64 2.69 -8.89 13.73
N SER A 65 3.59 -9.57 13.01
CA SER A 65 4.06 -9.08 11.71
C SER A 65 2.93 -9.03 10.67
N GLN A 66 1.98 -9.97 10.72
CA GLN A 66 0.82 -9.97 9.81
C GLN A 66 -0.11 -8.79 10.09
N LYS A 67 -0.37 -8.48 11.37
CA LYS A 67 -1.10 -7.27 11.75
C LYS A 67 -0.40 -5.99 11.30
N GLU A 68 0.92 -5.95 11.43
CA GLU A 68 1.67 -4.79 10.93
C GLU A 68 1.62 -4.66 9.41
N TRP A 69 1.58 -5.77 8.67
CA TRP A 69 1.39 -5.72 7.23
C TRP A 69 0.06 -5.08 6.83
N GLU A 70 -1.04 -5.36 7.55
CA GLU A 70 -2.34 -4.72 7.30
C GLU A 70 -2.23 -3.20 7.45
N GLU A 71 -1.60 -2.75 8.53
CA GLU A 71 -1.38 -1.34 8.82
C GLU A 71 -0.45 -0.66 7.80
N LEU A 72 0.65 -1.32 7.43
CA LEU A 72 1.62 -0.80 6.49
C LEU A 72 0.99 -0.64 5.10
N VAL A 73 0.19 -1.60 4.66
CA VAL A 73 -0.50 -1.53 3.36
C VAL A 73 -1.44 -0.33 3.31
N LEU A 74 -2.19 -0.06 4.39
CA LEU A 74 -3.09 1.10 4.45
C LEU A 74 -2.37 2.43 4.25
N GLU A 75 -1.15 2.56 4.78
CA GLU A 75 -0.31 3.77 4.60
C GLU A 75 0.31 3.86 3.20
N LEU A 76 0.55 2.71 2.56
CA LEU A 76 1.14 2.64 1.22
C LEU A 76 0.11 2.83 0.09
N THR A 77 -1.16 2.53 0.32
CA THR A 77 -2.22 2.60 -0.69
C THR A 77 -2.98 3.92 -0.65
N ASN A 78 -3.43 4.39 -1.82
CA ASN A 78 -4.41 5.46 -1.88
C ASN A 78 -5.80 4.87 -1.66
N ASN A 79 -6.36 5.11 -0.47
CA ASN A 79 -7.68 4.62 -0.06
C ASN A 79 -8.82 5.60 -0.38
N GLU A 80 -8.52 6.76 -0.98
CA GLU A 80 -9.54 7.72 -1.36
C GLU A 80 -10.42 7.16 -2.48
N SER A 81 -11.71 7.07 -2.18
CA SER A 81 -12.75 6.64 -3.09
C SER A 81 -13.91 7.64 -3.05
N TYR A 82 -14.65 7.73 -4.15
CA TYR A 82 -15.76 8.65 -4.30
C TYR A 82 -16.93 7.97 -4.99
N PHE A 83 -18.15 8.38 -4.63
CA PHE A 83 -19.36 7.92 -5.29
C PHE A 83 -19.34 8.30 -6.76
N PHE A 84 -19.81 7.39 -7.61
CA PHE A 84 -19.84 7.57 -9.05
C PHE A 84 -18.46 7.87 -9.66
N ARG A 85 -17.44 7.14 -9.19
CA ARG A 85 -16.02 7.39 -9.50
C ARG A 85 -15.75 7.58 -10.99
N ASP A 86 -16.30 6.68 -11.77
CA ASP A 86 -16.29 6.72 -13.22
C ASP A 86 -17.73 6.68 -13.72
N GLN A 87 -18.29 7.86 -14.00
CA GLN A 87 -19.68 7.97 -14.46
C GLN A 87 -19.95 7.17 -15.75
N GLY A 88 -18.93 6.95 -16.60
CA GLY A 88 -19.07 6.14 -17.80
C GLY A 88 -19.37 4.68 -17.47
N GLN A 89 -18.72 4.12 -16.45
CA GLN A 89 -18.99 2.76 -15.98
C GLN A 89 -20.41 2.61 -15.44
N PHE A 90 -20.93 3.61 -14.73
CA PHE A 90 -22.31 3.58 -14.23
C PHE A 90 -23.34 3.66 -15.36
N LYS A 91 -23.12 4.50 -16.37
CA LYS A 91 -23.99 4.56 -17.56
C LYS A 91 -24.00 3.23 -18.32
N LEU A 92 -22.83 2.62 -18.53
CA LEU A 92 -22.73 1.30 -19.15
C LEU A 92 -23.51 0.24 -18.35
N LEU A 93 -23.39 0.27 -17.03
CA LEU A 93 -24.11 -0.63 -16.13
C LEU A 93 -25.63 -0.46 -16.28
N GLU A 94 -26.12 0.77 -16.23
CA GLU A 94 -27.55 1.11 -16.28
C GLU A 94 -28.18 0.82 -17.64
N GLU A 95 -27.55 1.26 -18.73
CA GLU A 95 -28.18 1.27 -20.05
C GLU A 95 -28.00 -0.05 -20.82
N HIS A 96 -26.96 -0.85 -20.49
CA HIS A 96 -26.60 -2.04 -21.26
C HIS A 96 -26.58 -3.30 -20.39
N ILE A 97 -25.72 -3.34 -19.36
CA ILE A 97 -25.45 -4.57 -18.60
C ILE A 97 -26.68 -5.03 -17.82
N LEU A 98 -27.32 -4.14 -17.06
CA LEU A 98 -28.48 -4.50 -16.24
C LEU A 98 -29.69 -4.95 -17.10
N PRO A 99 -30.09 -4.22 -18.17
CA PRO A 99 -31.16 -4.68 -19.06
C PRO A 99 -30.90 -6.06 -19.67
N GLU A 100 -29.67 -6.33 -20.13
CA GLU A 100 -29.31 -7.62 -20.68
C GLU A 100 -29.44 -8.76 -19.66
N LEU A 101 -28.94 -8.55 -18.44
CA LEU A 101 -29.01 -9.56 -17.37
C LEU A 101 -30.45 -9.86 -16.97
N ILE A 102 -31.31 -8.83 -16.89
CA ILE A 102 -32.74 -9.00 -16.59
C ILE A 102 -33.43 -9.81 -17.70
N LYS A 103 -33.11 -9.54 -18.97
CA LYS A 103 -33.67 -10.28 -20.10
C LYS A 103 -33.26 -11.75 -20.10
N ARG A 104 -32.03 -12.08 -19.71
CA ARG A 104 -31.52 -13.47 -19.65
C ARG A 104 -32.09 -14.29 -18.49
N LYS A 105 -32.63 -13.65 -17.45
CA LYS A 105 -33.25 -14.31 -16.29
C LYS A 105 -34.76 -14.53 -16.44
N LYS A 106 -35.37 -14.00 -17.51
CA LYS A 106 -36.72 -14.36 -17.93
C LYS A 106 -36.68 -15.59 -18.82
#